data_AF-A0A1A8UWV0-F1
#
_entry.id   AF-A0A1A8UWV0-F1
#
_cell.length_a   1.000
_cell.length_b   1.000
_cell.length_c   1.000
_cell.angle_alpha   90.00
_cell.angle_beta   90.00
_cell.angle_gamma   90.00
#
_symmetry.space_group_name_H-M   'P 1'
#
loop_
_entity.id
_entity.type
_entity.pdbx_description
1 polymer ?
#
loop_
_entity_poly.entity_id
_entity_poly.type
_entity_poly.pdbx_seq_one_letter_code
_entity_poly.pdbx_strand_id
1 'polypeptide(L)'
;RIISENTAARFIEMFDSNLFLESQDVDSLIHSLNSRCKSILDVVAPFKSNRDRNIFDRFQSGFRKHHSTETALLKVSNDILMSADSGKCTVLVLLDLSSAFDTVNHEILLSRLRELVGLSGSVLAWFTSYLSGRSLSVSVNQILSDPTDLRCGVPQGSVLGPILFLLYILPLGNLIQEFADDVSYHLFADDLQLYCSFKPSDVKKLHSLLSCFERIKQWLGANALRLNSDKTEVLVIAPDDAAPGIHQQL
;
A
#
# COMPACT_ATOMS: atom_id res chain seq x y z
N ARG A 1 16.17 -2.25 -12.94
CA ARG A 1 15.65 -0.98 -12.38
C ARG A 1 15.46 -0.03 -13.56
N ILE A 2 14.22 0.35 -13.90
CA ILE A 2 13.97 1.29 -15.00
C ILE A 2 13.74 2.66 -14.37
N ILE A 3 14.80 3.45 -14.25
CA ILE A 3 14.69 4.90 -14.12
C ILE A 3 14.82 5.40 -15.55
N SER A 4 13.74 5.93 -16.13
CA SER A 4 13.86 6.54 -17.45
C SER A 4 14.77 7.77 -17.37
N GLU A 5 15.59 8.03 -18.40
CA GLU A 5 16.42 9.25 -18.48
C GLU A 5 15.57 10.52 -18.29
N ASN A 6 14.30 10.49 -18.71
CA ASN A 6 13.35 11.59 -18.57
C ASN A 6 12.93 11.82 -17.10
N THR A 7 12.86 10.76 -16.29
CA THR A 7 12.67 10.88 -14.84
C THR A 7 13.89 11.53 -14.21
N ALA A 8 15.12 11.11 -14.56
CA ALA A 8 16.33 11.74 -14.03
C ALA A 8 16.46 13.22 -14.44
N ALA A 9 16.17 13.57 -15.70
CA ALA A 9 16.25 14.95 -16.21
C ALA A 9 15.27 15.92 -15.51
N ARG A 10 14.03 15.49 -15.26
CA ARG A 10 13.06 16.31 -14.51
C ARG A 10 13.39 16.50 -13.04
N PHE A 11 14.13 15.55 -12.45
CA PHE A 11 14.71 15.73 -11.11
C PHE A 11 15.84 16.77 -11.12
N ILE A 12 16.56 16.93 -12.24
CA ILE A 12 17.71 17.83 -12.41
C ILE A 12 17.27 19.29 -12.59
N GLU A 13 16.25 19.55 -13.41
CA GLU A 13 15.81 20.93 -13.71
C GLU A 13 15.28 21.71 -12.51
N MET A 14 14.77 21.03 -11.47
CA MET A 14 14.14 21.69 -10.31
C MET A 14 15.06 21.82 -9.09
N PHE A 15 16.19 21.10 -9.05
CA PHE A 15 17.05 21.03 -7.87
C PHE A 15 18.51 21.29 -8.23
N ASP A 16 18.81 22.57 -8.52
CA ASP A 16 20.12 23.16 -8.71
C ASP A 16 21.04 22.42 -9.72
N SER A 17 21.28 23.06 -10.85
CA SER A 17 22.16 22.61 -11.95
C SER A 17 23.60 22.28 -11.55
N ASN A 18 23.99 22.53 -10.30
CA ASN A 18 25.31 22.23 -9.75
C ASN A 18 25.50 20.76 -9.33
N LEU A 19 24.44 19.93 -9.29
CA LEU A 19 24.54 18.55 -8.77
C LEU A 19 25.39 17.61 -9.66
N PHE A 20 25.47 17.88 -10.96
CA PHE A 20 26.17 17.01 -11.91
C PHE A 20 27.61 17.46 -12.20
N LEU A 21 28.03 18.63 -11.70
CA LEU A 21 29.42 19.07 -11.86
C LEU A 21 30.39 18.31 -10.92
N GLU A 22 29.88 17.55 -9.94
CA GLU A 22 30.73 16.88 -8.94
C GLU A 22 30.57 15.34 -8.82
N SER A 23 29.58 14.68 -9.43
CA SER A 23 29.39 13.21 -9.24
C SER A 23 29.73 12.39 -10.48
N GLN A 24 30.86 11.68 -10.44
CA GLN A 24 31.35 10.81 -11.53
C GLN A 24 30.83 9.36 -11.51
N ASP A 25 30.01 8.95 -10.53
CA ASP A 25 29.57 7.56 -10.37
C ASP A 25 28.08 7.42 -10.01
N VAL A 26 27.44 6.40 -10.57
CA VAL A 26 26.01 6.03 -10.40
C VAL A 26 25.67 5.83 -8.93
N ASP A 27 26.58 5.26 -8.13
CA ASP A 27 26.37 5.06 -6.71
C ASP A 27 26.33 6.38 -5.92
N SER A 28 27.12 7.37 -6.31
CA SER A 28 27.06 8.74 -5.75
C SER A 28 25.75 9.44 -6.13
N LEU A 29 25.26 9.21 -7.36
CA LEU A 29 23.96 9.70 -7.81
C LEU A 29 22.81 9.07 -7.02
N ILE A 30 22.84 7.75 -6.82
CA ILE A 30 21.87 7.01 -6.01
C ILE A 30 21.94 7.48 -4.55
N HIS A 31 23.14 7.72 -4.01
CA HIS A 31 23.31 8.21 -2.64
C HIS A 31 22.76 9.64 -2.48
N SER A 32 23.00 10.52 -3.46
CA SER A 32 22.45 11.89 -3.49
C SER A 32 20.93 11.89 -3.63
N LEU A 33 20.38 11.04 -4.53
CA LEU A 33 18.94 10.80 -4.68
C LEU A 33 18.32 10.24 -3.40
N ASN A 34 18.95 9.27 -2.74
CA ASN A 34 18.49 8.70 -1.47
C ASN A 34 18.54 9.74 -0.34
N SER A 35 19.59 10.55 -0.28
CA SER A 35 19.76 11.63 0.70
C SER A 35 18.68 12.71 0.51
N ARG A 36 18.35 13.07 -0.73
CA ARG A 36 17.31 14.07 -1.03
C ARG A 36 15.89 13.48 -0.97
N CYS A 37 15.69 12.20 -1.28
CA CYS A 37 14.44 11.49 -0.97
C CYS A 37 14.21 11.40 0.54
N LYS A 38 15.28 11.24 1.34
CA LYS A 38 15.21 11.44 2.79
C LYS A 38 14.80 12.87 3.13
N SER A 39 15.35 13.90 2.47
CA SER A 39 14.88 15.29 2.68
C SER A 39 13.41 15.51 2.29
N ILE A 40 12.90 14.88 1.24
CA ILE A 40 11.46 14.92 0.88
C ILE A 40 10.64 14.14 1.91
N LEU A 41 11.13 12.99 2.39
CA LEU A 41 10.58 12.28 3.53
C LEU A 41 10.65 13.11 4.81
N ASP A 42 11.63 14.00 4.95
CA ASP A 42 11.81 14.99 6.01
C ASP A 42 11.03 16.28 5.75
N VAL A 43 10.32 16.40 4.63
CA VAL A 43 9.25 17.40 4.41
C VAL A 43 7.89 16.77 4.73
N VAL A 44 7.75 15.46 4.52
CA VAL A 44 6.66 14.65 5.04
C VAL A 44 6.83 14.42 6.57
N ALA A 45 8.05 14.40 7.11
CA ALA A 45 8.32 14.12 8.53
C ALA A 45 7.95 15.23 9.52
N PRO A 46 7.95 16.54 9.18
CA PRO A 46 7.38 17.59 10.01
C PRO A 46 5.89 17.35 10.28
N PHE A 47 5.19 16.66 9.37
CA PHE A 47 3.84 16.15 9.63
C PHE A 47 3.81 14.89 10.52
N LYS A 48 4.92 14.17 10.71
CA LYS A 48 5.10 13.21 11.82
C LYS A 48 5.28 13.89 13.18
N SER A 49 5.71 15.16 13.22
CA SER A 49 6.10 15.83 14.47
C SER A 49 5.12 16.88 14.97
N ASN A 50 4.25 17.45 14.13
CA ASN A 50 3.50 18.66 14.51
C ASN A 50 1.96 18.56 14.46
N ARG A 51 1.38 17.36 14.32
CA ARG A 51 -0.04 17.07 14.64
C ARG A 51 -0.16 15.60 15.03
N ASP A 52 -1.08 15.27 15.94
CA ASP A 52 -1.46 13.91 16.37
C ASP A 52 -2.02 12.99 15.24
N ARG A 53 -1.63 13.20 13.99
CA ARG A 53 -2.10 12.44 12.82
C ARG A 53 -1.00 11.49 12.35
N ASN A 54 -1.13 10.22 12.74
CA ASN A 54 -0.31 9.17 12.19
C ASN A 54 -0.63 9.01 10.70
N ILE A 55 0.29 9.41 9.83
CA ILE A 55 0.17 9.32 8.35
C ILE A 55 0.32 7.90 7.81
N PHE A 56 0.41 6.92 8.69
CA PHE A 56 0.43 5.51 8.38
C PHE A 56 -0.65 4.80 9.18
N ASP A 57 -1.31 3.84 8.54
CA ASP A 57 -2.19 2.91 9.24
C ASP A 57 -1.40 2.17 10.33
N ARG A 58 -1.99 2.07 11.53
CA ARG A 58 -1.42 1.36 12.67
C ARG A 58 -1.13 -0.11 12.35
N PHE A 59 -1.99 -0.75 11.57
CA PHE A 59 -1.97 -2.16 11.19
C PHE A 59 -1.27 -2.41 9.84
N GLN A 60 -0.62 -1.41 9.26
CA GLN A 60 0.31 -1.60 8.14
C GLN A 60 1.69 -1.95 8.67
N SER A 61 2.31 -3.01 8.15
CA SER A 61 3.69 -3.41 8.47
C SER A 61 4.65 -3.27 7.28
N GLY A 62 4.15 -3.31 6.04
CA GLY A 62 4.97 -3.18 4.85
C GLY A 62 5.60 -1.79 4.74
N PHE A 63 6.88 -1.75 4.35
CA PHE A 63 7.68 -0.54 4.15
C PHE A 63 7.73 0.41 5.36
N ARG A 64 7.50 -0.10 6.58
CA ARG A 64 7.61 0.68 7.82
C ARG A 64 8.84 0.31 8.61
N LYS A 65 9.49 1.34 9.16
CA LYS A 65 10.62 1.15 10.07
C LYS A 65 10.16 0.37 11.31
N HIS A 66 10.95 -0.62 11.73
CA HIS A 66 10.65 -1.50 12.87
C HIS A 66 9.52 -2.52 12.65
N HIS A 67 9.06 -2.67 11.41
CA HIS A 67 8.12 -3.73 11.02
C HIS A 67 8.79 -4.66 10.00
N SER A 68 8.33 -5.91 9.98
CA SER A 68 8.76 -6.96 9.06
C SER A 68 7.64 -7.97 8.81
N THR A 69 7.86 -8.90 7.89
CA THR A 69 6.95 -10.02 7.64
C THR A 69 6.71 -10.85 8.90
N GLU A 70 7.74 -11.04 9.73
CA GLU A 70 7.64 -11.74 11.00
C GLU A 70 6.71 -11.00 11.98
N THR A 71 6.83 -9.67 12.10
CA THR A 71 5.96 -8.90 13.00
C THR A 71 4.49 -8.97 12.56
N ALA A 72 4.22 -8.97 11.25
CA ALA A 72 2.88 -9.10 10.71
C ALA A 72 2.30 -10.50 10.97
N LEU A 73 3.09 -11.53 10.66
CA LEU A 73 2.70 -12.92 10.88
C LEU A 73 2.44 -13.19 12.37
N LEU A 74 3.34 -12.74 13.25
CA LEU A 74 3.19 -12.90 14.70
C LEU A 74 1.93 -12.22 15.21
N LYS A 75 1.61 -11.02 14.72
CA LYS A 75 0.40 -10.30 15.14
C LYS A 75 -0.87 -11.09 14.78
N VAL A 76 -1.00 -11.52 13.54
CA VAL A 76 -2.21 -12.23 13.06
C VAL A 76 -2.30 -13.61 13.68
N SER A 77 -1.20 -14.36 13.73
CA SER A 77 -1.16 -15.70 14.34
C SER A 77 -1.51 -15.66 15.82
N ASN A 78 -0.98 -14.69 16.56
CA ASN A 78 -1.28 -14.54 17.98
C ASN A 78 -2.76 -14.23 18.21
N ASP A 79 -3.37 -13.33 17.43
CA ASP A 79 -4.79 -13.01 17.56
C ASP A 79 -5.70 -14.23 17.31
N ILE A 80 -5.35 -15.04 16.30
CA ILE A 80 -6.05 -16.28 15.97
C ILE A 80 -5.91 -17.30 17.10
N LEU A 81 -4.68 -17.54 17.58
CA LEU A 81 -4.43 -18.50 18.66
C LEU A 81 -5.14 -18.10 19.95
N MET A 82 -5.07 -16.83 20.34
CA MET A 82 -5.79 -16.32 21.52
C MET A 82 -7.32 -16.44 21.37
N SER A 83 -7.83 -16.30 20.15
CA SER A 83 -9.25 -16.50 19.84
C SER A 83 -9.64 -17.98 19.98
N ALA A 84 -8.81 -18.89 19.45
CA ALA A 84 -9.01 -20.33 19.54
C ALA A 84 -8.98 -20.81 21.01
N ASP A 85 -8.03 -20.34 21.81
CA ASP A 85 -7.93 -20.62 23.25
C ASP A 85 -9.18 -20.14 24.02
N SER A 86 -9.86 -19.11 23.50
CA SER A 86 -11.11 -18.59 24.03
C SER A 86 -12.36 -19.33 23.52
N GLY A 87 -12.19 -20.46 22.81
CA GLY A 87 -13.26 -21.26 22.24
C GLY A 87 -13.97 -20.61 21.04
N LYS A 88 -13.30 -19.69 20.34
CA LYS A 88 -13.84 -19.05 19.13
C LYS A 88 -13.31 -19.74 17.87
N CYS A 89 -14.10 -19.65 16.80
CA CYS A 89 -13.66 -19.91 15.44
C CYS A 89 -13.18 -18.60 14.80
N THR A 90 -12.29 -18.70 13.82
CA THR A 90 -11.85 -17.55 13.04
C THR A 90 -11.98 -17.83 11.55
N VAL A 91 -12.54 -16.87 10.81
CA VAL A 91 -12.43 -16.83 9.35
C VAL A 91 -11.41 -15.76 8.99
N LEU A 92 -10.38 -16.17 8.24
CA LEU A 92 -9.32 -15.31 7.72
C LEU A 92 -9.48 -15.21 6.19
N VAL A 93 -9.51 -13.99 5.68
CA VAL A 93 -9.59 -13.68 4.25
C VAL A 93 -8.30 -12.98 3.85
N LEU A 94 -7.58 -13.57 2.91
CA LEU A 94 -6.32 -13.08 2.36
C LEU A 94 -6.61 -12.45 0.99
N LEU A 95 -6.41 -11.14 0.89
CA LEU A 95 -6.71 -10.33 -0.29
C LEU A 95 -5.41 -9.88 -0.96
N ASP A 96 -5.29 -10.17 -2.25
CA ASP A 96 -4.20 -9.72 -3.14
C ASP A 96 -4.73 -8.66 -4.11
N LEU A 97 -3.94 -7.62 -4.37
CA LEU A 97 -4.25 -6.60 -5.36
C LEU A 97 -3.55 -6.91 -6.69
N SER A 98 -4.29 -6.79 -7.80
CA SER A 98 -3.74 -6.94 -9.13
C SER A 98 -2.87 -5.74 -9.51
N SER A 99 -1.56 -5.97 -9.68
CA SER A 99 -0.60 -4.94 -10.14
C SER A 99 -0.71 -3.64 -9.34
N ALA A 100 -0.71 -3.75 -8.01
CA ALA A 100 -1.06 -2.65 -7.11
C ALA A 100 -0.25 -1.36 -7.36
N PHE A 101 1.06 -1.50 -7.54
CA PHE A 101 1.95 -0.36 -7.81
C PHE A 101 1.77 0.25 -9.19
N ASP A 102 1.34 -0.54 -10.18
CA ASP A 102 1.21 -0.10 -11.57
C ASP A 102 -0.15 0.55 -11.85
N THR A 103 -1.13 0.30 -10.99
CA THR A 103 -2.52 0.77 -11.14
C THR A 103 -2.84 2.07 -10.40
N VAL A 104 -1.89 2.59 -9.61
CA VAL A 104 -2.06 3.83 -8.84
C VAL A 104 -2.47 5.00 -9.75
N ASN A 105 -3.66 5.55 -9.55
CA ASN A 105 -4.11 6.71 -10.31
C ASN A 105 -3.42 7.99 -9.81
N HIS A 106 -2.78 8.74 -10.72
CA HIS A 106 -2.00 9.92 -10.36
C HIS A 106 -2.84 11.06 -9.80
N GLU A 107 -4.04 11.29 -10.34
CA GLU A 107 -4.94 12.36 -9.87
C GLU A 107 -5.41 12.09 -8.43
N ILE A 108 -5.83 10.85 -8.15
CA ILE A 108 -6.23 10.43 -6.81
C ILE A 108 -5.05 10.57 -5.84
N LEU A 109 -3.86 10.09 -6.23
CA LEU A 109 -2.66 10.20 -5.40
C LEU A 109 -2.32 11.66 -5.09
N LEU A 110 -2.31 12.53 -6.10
CA LEU A 110 -2.04 13.96 -5.91
C LEU A 110 -3.10 14.63 -5.02
N SER A 111 -4.37 14.25 -5.15
CA SER A 111 -5.44 14.69 -4.26
C SER A 111 -5.19 14.27 -2.82
N ARG A 112 -4.76 13.03 -2.58
CA ARG A 112 -4.42 12.54 -1.23
C ARG A 112 -3.23 13.27 -0.63
N LEU A 113 -2.18 13.50 -1.42
CA LEU A 113 -1.02 14.28 -1.00
C LEU A 113 -1.41 15.71 -0.60
N ARG A 114 -2.34 16.33 -1.33
CA ARG A 114 -2.85 17.66 -1.00
C ARG A 114 -3.76 17.66 0.23
N GLU A 115 -4.74 16.78 0.28
CA GLU A 115 -5.86 16.86 1.24
C GLU A 115 -5.61 16.11 2.54
N LEU A 116 -5.01 14.92 2.47
CA LEU A 116 -4.75 14.09 3.65
C LEU A 116 -3.42 14.44 4.28
N VAL A 117 -2.38 14.63 3.46
CA VAL A 117 -1.04 14.95 3.94
C VAL A 117 -0.85 16.46 4.13
N GLY A 118 -1.55 17.29 3.36
CA GLY A 118 -1.46 18.75 3.45
C GLY A 118 -0.34 19.36 2.60
N LEU A 119 0.15 18.65 1.58
CA LEU A 119 1.19 19.17 0.69
C LEU A 119 0.65 20.25 -0.24
N SER A 120 1.45 21.29 -0.48
CA SER A 120 1.09 22.42 -1.33
C SER A 120 2.34 23.07 -1.96
N GLY A 121 2.12 24.05 -2.84
CA GLY A 121 3.19 24.82 -3.47
C GLY A 121 4.18 23.95 -4.25
N SER A 122 5.48 24.30 -4.14
CA SER A 122 6.55 23.66 -4.90
C SER A 122 6.68 22.16 -4.67
N VAL A 123 6.33 21.67 -3.47
CA VAL A 123 6.42 20.24 -3.13
C VAL A 123 5.35 19.45 -3.87
N LEU A 124 4.11 19.96 -3.92
CA LEU A 124 3.02 19.31 -4.67
C LEU A 124 3.27 19.40 -6.19
N ALA A 125 3.79 20.54 -6.67
CA ALA A 125 4.19 20.71 -8.06
C ALA A 125 5.29 19.71 -8.45
N TRP A 126 6.23 19.45 -7.55
CA TRP A 126 7.26 18.44 -7.75
C TRP A 126 6.68 17.02 -7.89
N PHE A 127 5.78 16.60 -6.99
CA PHE A 127 5.11 15.30 -7.12
C PHE A 127 4.28 15.20 -8.40
N THR A 128 3.66 16.30 -8.82
CA THR A 128 2.93 16.36 -10.09
C THR A 128 3.87 16.11 -11.27
N SER A 129 5.03 16.79 -11.30
CA SER A 129 6.06 16.60 -12.33
C SER A 129 6.66 15.18 -12.30
N TYR A 130 6.89 14.63 -11.11
CA TYR A 130 7.40 13.28 -10.88
C TYR A 130 6.52 12.18 -11.49
N LEU A 131 5.19 12.35 -11.41
CA LEU A 131 4.23 11.37 -11.90
C LEU A 131 3.85 11.58 -13.38
N SER A 132 3.84 12.82 -13.85
CA SER A 132 3.34 13.19 -15.19
C SER A 132 4.31 12.85 -16.32
N GLY A 133 3.81 12.67 -17.55
CA GLY A 133 4.64 12.61 -18.77
C GLY A 133 5.69 11.52 -18.77
N ARG A 134 5.41 10.40 -18.09
CA ARG A 134 6.29 9.24 -18.03
C ARG A 134 6.02 8.31 -19.20
N SER A 135 7.05 7.60 -19.64
CA SER A 135 6.94 6.51 -20.61
C SER A 135 7.81 5.33 -20.19
N LEU A 136 7.50 4.15 -20.72
CA LEU A 136 8.28 2.94 -20.59
C LEU A 136 8.60 2.34 -21.96
N SER A 137 9.76 1.71 -22.07
CA SER A 137 10.11 0.80 -23.16
C SER A 137 10.66 -0.48 -22.57
N VAL A 138 10.42 -1.61 -23.25
CA VAL A 138 10.94 -2.92 -22.85
C VAL A 138 12.09 -3.28 -23.78
N SER A 139 13.20 -3.80 -23.24
CA SER A 139 14.27 -4.36 -24.05
C SER A 139 14.33 -5.88 -23.89
N VAL A 140 14.30 -6.60 -25.01
CA VAL A 140 14.48 -8.05 -25.07
C VAL A 140 15.56 -8.33 -26.11
N ASN A 141 16.60 -9.07 -25.72
CA ASN A 141 17.73 -9.39 -26.61
C ASN A 141 18.34 -8.15 -27.30
N GLN A 142 18.48 -7.04 -26.56
CA GLN A 142 19.00 -5.75 -27.04
C GLN A 142 18.11 -5.02 -28.06
N ILE A 143 16.92 -5.53 -28.34
CA ILE A 143 15.91 -4.84 -29.16
C ILE A 143 14.99 -4.07 -28.20
N LEU A 144 14.82 -2.77 -28.44
CA LEU A 144 13.97 -1.88 -27.65
C LEU A 144 12.59 -1.75 -28.29
N SER A 145 11.53 -1.82 -27.48
CA SER A 145 10.17 -1.50 -27.92
C SER A 145 9.97 0.00 -28.12
N ASP A 146 8.95 0.34 -28.90
CA ASP A 146 8.48 1.72 -28.94
C ASP A 146 8.08 2.21 -27.52
N PRO A 147 8.34 3.49 -27.20
CA PRO A 147 7.92 4.06 -25.92
C PRO A 147 6.40 4.05 -25.79
N THR A 148 5.92 3.65 -24.61
CA THR A 148 4.51 3.68 -24.24
C THR A 148 4.32 4.61 -23.04
N ASP A 149 3.34 5.51 -23.12
CA ASP A 149 3.03 6.43 -22.03
C ASP A 149 2.50 5.71 -20.79
N LEU A 150 3.03 6.08 -19.63
CA LEU A 150 2.60 5.64 -18.31
C LEU A 150 1.64 6.66 -17.71
N ARG A 151 0.34 6.36 -17.81
CA ARG A 151 -0.75 7.22 -17.30
C ARG A 151 -1.12 6.92 -15.84
N CYS A 152 -0.63 5.82 -15.29
CA CYS A 152 -0.85 5.39 -13.92
C CYS A 152 0.40 4.68 -13.40
N GLY A 153 0.35 4.35 -12.12
CA GLY A 153 1.38 3.63 -11.41
C GLY A 153 2.50 4.52 -10.88
N VAL A 154 3.10 4.05 -9.80
CA VAL A 154 4.32 4.65 -9.24
C VAL A 154 5.55 3.89 -9.76
N PRO A 155 6.73 4.52 -9.88
CA PRO A 155 7.89 3.82 -10.44
C PRO A 155 8.34 2.67 -9.54
N GLN A 156 8.25 1.44 -10.04
CA GLN A 156 8.77 0.27 -9.34
C GLN A 156 10.29 0.35 -9.17
N GLY A 157 10.78 0.00 -7.97
CA GLY A 157 12.19 0.08 -7.61
C GLY A 157 12.67 1.50 -7.28
N SER A 158 11.80 2.50 -7.28
CA SER A 158 12.08 3.81 -6.69
C SER A 158 11.93 3.77 -5.16
N VAL A 159 12.62 4.69 -4.48
CA VAL A 159 12.49 4.87 -3.03
C VAL A 159 11.10 5.35 -2.63
N LEU A 160 10.48 6.20 -3.47
CA LEU A 160 9.22 6.86 -3.15
C LEU A 160 8.00 6.01 -3.51
N GLY A 161 8.10 5.10 -4.48
CA GLY A 161 6.98 4.25 -4.90
C GLY A 161 6.25 3.57 -3.74
N PRO A 162 6.97 2.84 -2.86
CA PRO A 162 6.40 2.24 -1.65
C PRO A 162 5.63 3.24 -0.77
N ILE A 163 6.23 4.40 -0.48
CA ILE A 163 5.62 5.40 0.41
C ILE A 163 4.38 6.03 -0.23
N LEU A 164 4.44 6.33 -1.53
CA LEU A 164 3.32 6.88 -2.27
C LEU A 164 2.16 5.89 -2.32
N PHE A 165 2.45 4.59 -2.49
CA PHE A 165 1.44 3.56 -2.43
C PHE A 165 0.79 3.47 -1.04
N LEU A 166 1.58 3.50 0.05
CA LEU A 166 1.01 3.51 1.40
C LEU A 166 0.09 4.70 1.66
N LEU A 167 0.46 5.90 1.19
CA LEU A 167 -0.37 7.11 1.30
C LEU A 167 -1.63 7.01 0.44
N TYR A 168 -1.56 6.33 -0.70
CA TYR A 168 -2.70 6.08 -1.58
C TYR A 168 -3.77 5.23 -0.90
N ILE A 169 -3.35 4.13 -0.25
CA ILE A 169 -4.24 3.19 0.43
C ILE A 169 -4.60 3.60 1.86
N LEU A 170 -4.03 4.69 2.40
CA LEU A 170 -4.27 5.12 3.78
C LEU A 170 -5.76 5.20 4.20
N PRO A 171 -6.71 5.68 3.36
CA PRO A 171 -8.12 5.72 3.73
C PRO A 171 -8.78 4.34 3.86
N LEU A 172 -8.19 3.28 3.28
CA LEU A 172 -8.71 1.92 3.36
C LEU A 172 -8.78 1.43 4.81
N GLY A 173 -7.77 1.77 5.62
CA GLY A 173 -7.74 1.47 7.04
C GLY A 173 -8.95 2.03 7.79
N ASN A 174 -9.23 3.32 7.60
CA ASN A 174 -10.37 3.99 8.24
C ASN A 174 -11.71 3.35 7.86
N LEU A 175 -11.84 2.89 6.61
CA LEU A 175 -13.02 2.18 6.13
C LEU A 175 -13.18 0.83 6.83
N ILE A 176 -12.09 0.07 7.03
CA ILE A 176 -12.15 -1.21 7.74
C ILE A 176 -12.48 -0.98 9.23
N GLN A 177 -11.99 0.11 9.82
CA GLN A 177 -12.30 0.49 11.20
C GLN A 177 -13.79 0.77 11.46
N GLU A 178 -14.59 1.03 10.42
CA GLU A 178 -16.07 1.09 10.54
C GLU A 178 -16.66 -0.26 11.02
N PHE A 179 -15.91 -1.36 10.89
CA PHE A 179 -16.30 -2.73 11.27
C PHE A 179 -15.47 -3.29 12.45
N ALA A 180 -14.76 -2.43 13.19
CA ALA A 180 -13.77 -2.84 14.19
C ALA A 180 -14.31 -3.71 15.35
N ASP A 181 -15.63 -3.69 15.59
CA ASP A 181 -16.27 -4.51 16.62
C ASP A 181 -16.22 -6.02 16.31
N ASP A 182 -16.18 -6.37 15.02
CA ASP A 182 -16.23 -7.76 14.54
C ASP A 182 -15.04 -8.14 13.65
N VAL A 183 -14.49 -7.17 12.91
CA VAL A 183 -13.47 -7.40 11.89
C VAL A 183 -12.16 -6.77 12.32
N SER A 184 -11.14 -7.60 12.42
CA SER A 184 -9.75 -7.17 12.55
C SER A 184 -9.05 -7.28 11.20
N TYR A 185 -7.97 -6.54 11.03
CA TYR A 185 -7.18 -6.60 9.80
C TYR A 185 -5.70 -6.39 10.05
N HIS A 186 -4.90 -6.77 9.07
CA HIS A 186 -3.49 -6.44 9.00
C HIS A 186 -3.09 -6.22 7.54
N LEU A 187 -2.27 -5.22 7.30
CA LEU A 187 -1.74 -4.87 5.98
C LEU A 187 -0.24 -5.15 5.94
N PHE A 188 0.22 -5.69 4.81
CA PHE A 188 1.64 -5.71 4.47
C PHE A 188 1.80 -5.24 3.02
N ALA A 189 2.21 -3.98 2.85
CA ALA A 189 2.22 -3.34 1.54
C ALA A 189 0.81 -3.37 0.92
N ASP A 190 0.65 -4.06 -0.21
CA ASP A 190 -0.60 -4.31 -0.93
C ASP A 190 -1.38 -5.54 -0.45
N ASP A 191 -0.76 -6.43 0.33
CA ASP A 191 -1.45 -7.57 0.93
C ASP A 191 -2.35 -7.13 2.08
N LEU A 192 -3.63 -7.50 2.01
CA LEU A 192 -4.62 -7.22 3.04
C LEU A 192 -5.16 -8.52 3.62
N GLN A 193 -5.09 -8.65 4.94
CA GLN A 193 -5.64 -9.76 5.70
C GLN A 193 -6.80 -9.26 6.54
N LEU A 194 -7.99 -9.83 6.37
CA LEU A 194 -9.16 -9.56 7.20
C LEU A 194 -9.47 -10.81 8.02
N TYR A 195 -9.75 -10.67 9.31
CA TYR A 195 -10.13 -11.80 10.13
C TYR A 195 -11.23 -11.45 11.11
N CYS A 196 -12.19 -12.37 11.25
CA CYS A 196 -13.31 -12.26 12.16
C CYS A 196 -13.32 -13.48 13.07
N SER A 197 -13.22 -13.24 14.38
CA SER A 197 -13.26 -14.28 15.41
C SER A 197 -14.57 -14.25 16.17
N PHE A 198 -15.29 -15.37 16.23
CA PHE A 198 -16.63 -15.45 16.81
C PHE A 198 -16.86 -16.81 17.48
N LYS A 199 -17.79 -16.86 18.44
CA LYS A 199 -18.22 -18.14 19.01
C LYS A 199 -19.05 -18.90 17.96
N PRO A 200 -19.04 -20.25 17.95
CA PRO A 200 -19.91 -21.03 17.05
C PRO A 200 -21.40 -20.69 17.13
N SER A 201 -21.88 -20.14 18.26
CA SER A 201 -23.27 -19.66 18.41
C SER A 201 -23.55 -18.35 17.67
N ASP A 202 -22.51 -17.59 17.32
CA ASP A 202 -22.60 -16.19 16.89
C ASP A 202 -22.16 -16.02 15.43
N VAL A 203 -22.40 -17.05 14.59
CA VAL A 203 -22.01 -17.09 13.16
C VAL A 203 -22.51 -15.88 12.37
N LYS A 204 -23.57 -15.21 12.84
CA LYS A 204 -24.09 -13.97 12.26
C LYS A 204 -23.04 -12.86 12.14
N LYS A 205 -22.00 -12.84 12.98
CA LYS A 205 -20.86 -11.90 12.87
C LYS A 205 -20.12 -11.99 11.52
N LEU A 206 -20.23 -13.11 10.81
CA LEU A 206 -19.71 -13.23 9.43
C LEU A 206 -20.37 -12.24 8.47
N HIS A 207 -21.61 -11.79 8.73
CA HIS A 207 -22.23 -10.77 7.91
C HIS A 207 -21.46 -9.44 7.95
N SER A 208 -20.87 -9.09 9.10
CA SER A 208 -19.99 -7.92 9.24
C SER A 208 -18.74 -8.07 8.39
N LEU A 209 -18.13 -9.26 8.37
CA LEU A 209 -16.98 -9.57 7.51
C LEU A 209 -17.31 -9.45 6.02
N LEU A 210 -18.42 -10.05 5.57
CA LEU A 210 -18.86 -9.97 4.18
C LEU A 210 -19.21 -8.54 3.76
N SER A 211 -19.88 -7.78 4.64
CA SER A 211 -20.21 -6.37 4.41
C SER A 211 -18.94 -5.51 4.31
N CYS A 212 -17.95 -5.78 5.17
CA CYS A 212 -16.64 -5.14 5.14
C CYS A 212 -15.92 -5.44 3.81
N PHE A 213 -15.91 -6.71 3.39
CA PHE A 213 -15.31 -7.13 2.12
C PHE A 213 -15.94 -6.42 0.91
N GLU A 214 -17.27 -6.36 0.81
CA GLU A 214 -17.94 -5.65 -0.28
C GLU A 214 -17.65 -4.14 -0.25
N ARG A 215 -17.57 -3.55 0.95
CA ARG A 215 -17.20 -2.14 1.12
C ARG A 215 -15.77 -1.87 0.64
N ILE A 216 -14.83 -2.77 0.94
CA ILE A 216 -13.45 -2.73 0.47
C ILE A 216 -13.40 -2.84 -1.06
N LYS A 217 -14.09 -3.83 -1.65
CA LYS A 217 -14.14 -4.04 -3.10
C LYS A 217 -14.66 -2.82 -3.86
N GLN A 218 -15.74 -2.21 -3.36
CA GLN A 218 -16.27 -0.96 -3.92
C GLN A 218 -15.27 0.19 -3.79
N TRP A 219 -14.62 0.32 -2.63
CA TRP A 219 -13.61 1.36 -2.41
C TRP A 219 -12.40 1.19 -3.31
N LEU A 220 -11.88 -0.04 -3.47
CA LEU A 220 -10.76 -0.33 -4.36
C LEU A 220 -11.12 0.06 -5.81
N GLY A 221 -12.29 -0.35 -6.29
CA GLY A 221 -12.77 0.03 -7.63
C GLY A 221 -12.88 1.55 -7.81
N ALA A 222 -13.42 2.26 -6.81
CA ALA A 222 -13.51 3.72 -6.83
C ALA A 222 -12.14 4.42 -6.78
N ASN A 223 -11.11 3.75 -6.28
CA ASN A 223 -9.73 4.24 -6.24
C ASN A 223 -8.85 3.55 -7.29
N ALA A 224 -9.41 3.08 -8.41
CA ALA A 224 -8.67 2.49 -9.53
C ALA A 224 -7.75 1.31 -9.16
N LEU A 225 -8.03 0.62 -8.04
CA LEU A 225 -7.37 -0.61 -7.64
C LEU A 225 -8.29 -1.80 -7.92
N ARG A 226 -7.69 -2.97 -8.10
CA ARG A 226 -8.44 -4.19 -8.41
C ARG A 226 -8.00 -5.34 -7.51
N LEU A 227 -8.97 -6.03 -6.92
CA LEU A 227 -8.72 -7.31 -6.24
C LEU A 227 -8.38 -8.39 -7.26
N ASN A 228 -7.40 -9.21 -6.92
CA ASN A 228 -7.06 -10.42 -7.64
C ASN A 228 -7.90 -11.58 -7.07
N SER A 229 -8.99 -11.91 -7.76
CA SER A 229 -9.88 -13.00 -7.34
C SER A 229 -9.17 -14.34 -7.28
N ASP A 230 -8.22 -14.58 -8.18
CA ASP A 230 -7.57 -15.88 -8.35
C ASP A 230 -6.53 -16.16 -7.27
N LYS A 231 -6.08 -15.10 -6.57
CA LYS A 231 -5.17 -15.17 -5.43
C LYS A 231 -5.84 -14.82 -4.10
N THR A 232 -7.14 -14.52 -4.12
CA THR A 232 -7.89 -14.29 -2.89
C THR A 232 -8.20 -15.62 -2.25
N GLU A 233 -7.79 -15.81 -1.00
CA GLU A 233 -7.95 -17.07 -0.28
C GLU A 233 -8.76 -16.87 1.00
N VAL A 234 -9.53 -17.89 1.39
CA VAL A 234 -10.29 -17.91 2.64
C VAL A 234 -9.88 -19.14 3.44
N LEU A 235 -9.45 -18.90 4.68
CA LEU A 235 -9.08 -19.93 5.64
C LEU A 235 -10.06 -19.93 6.81
N VAL A 236 -10.67 -21.09 7.06
CA VAL A 236 -11.53 -21.31 8.22
C VAL A 236 -10.74 -22.06 9.28
N ILE A 237 -10.59 -21.44 10.44
CA ILE A 237 -9.85 -21.98 11.58
C ILE A 237 -10.87 -22.27 12.67
N ALA A 238 -11.29 -23.53 12.75
CA ALA A 238 -12.36 -24.00 13.63
C ALA A 238 -12.15 -25.49 13.96
N PRO A 239 -12.77 -25.99 15.04
CA PRO A 239 -12.92 -27.43 15.25
C PRO A 239 -13.62 -28.12 14.06
N ASP A 240 -13.28 -29.40 13.82
CA ASP A 240 -13.74 -30.17 12.66
C ASP A 240 -15.28 -30.27 12.54
N ASP A 241 -16.00 -30.23 13.67
CA ASP A 241 -17.45 -30.28 13.73
C ASP A 241 -18.11 -28.92 13.39
N ALA A 242 -17.41 -27.81 13.62
CA ALA A 242 -17.91 -26.45 13.38
C ALA A 242 -17.61 -25.94 11.97
N ALA A 243 -16.50 -26.37 11.35
CA ALA A 243 -16.05 -25.88 10.05
C ALA A 243 -17.10 -26.02 8.92
N PRO A 244 -17.82 -27.15 8.76
CA PRO A 244 -18.79 -27.29 7.67
C PRO A 244 -19.93 -26.27 7.73
N GLY A 245 -20.40 -25.92 8.93
CA GLY A 245 -21.46 -24.92 9.10
C GLY A 245 -21.00 -23.50 8.78
N ILE A 246 -19.72 -23.20 9.01
CA ILE A 246 -19.10 -21.90 8.67
C ILE A 246 -18.94 -21.79 7.15
N HIS A 247 -18.48 -22.85 6.48
CA HIS A 247 -18.31 -22.85 5.03
C HIS A 247 -19.62 -22.63 4.26
N GLN A 248 -20.77 -23.02 4.81
CA GLN A 248 -22.07 -22.76 4.18
C GLN A 248 -22.50 -21.29 4.22
N GLN A 249 -21.84 -20.46 5.02
CA GLN A 249 -22.16 -19.04 5.21
C GLN A 249 -21.23 -18.10 4.44
N LEU A 250 -20.17 -18.63 3.82
CA LEU A 250 -19.18 -17.92 3.02
C LEU A 250 -19.48 -18.07 1.53
#